data_AF-N9TSM7-F1
#
_entry.id   AF-N9TSM7-F1
#
_cell.length_a   1.000
_cell.length_b   1.000
_cell.length_c   1.000
_cell.angle_alpha   90.00
_cell.angle_beta   90.00
_cell.angle_gamma   90.00
#
_symmetry.space_group_name_H-M   'P 1'
#
loop_
_entity.id
_entity.type
_entity.pdbx_description
1 polymer ?
#
loop_
_entity_poly.entity_id
_entity_poly.type
_entity_poly.pdbx_seq_one_letter_code
_entity_poly.pdbx_strand_id
1 'polypeptide(L)'
;MKKLLWGLSVLSSVVTLPLIAASCGKSKYTHPNAPKVPVANIKLNEDLKLTADEAKNLPYKYIMITDGAALNDKSFNQSTWEGLLHFAELQNKLPRDKFGTVFNIKWQILVKNHYNIIISGF
;
A
#
# COMPACT_ATOMS: atom_id res chain seq x y z
N MET A 1 19.06 -30.94 -58.65
CA MET A 1 19.37 -30.91 -57.20
C MET A 1 20.02 -29.58 -56.79
N LYS A 2 19.30 -28.45 -56.84
CA LYS A 2 19.83 -27.13 -56.37
C LYS A 2 18.77 -26.21 -55.74
N LYS A 3 17.53 -26.67 -55.58
CA LYS A 3 16.42 -25.84 -55.06
C LYS A 3 15.91 -26.27 -53.67
N LEU A 4 16.58 -27.20 -52.99
CA LEU A 4 16.12 -27.76 -51.71
C LEU A 4 16.91 -27.29 -50.47
N LEU A 5 17.94 -26.45 -50.64
CA LEU A 5 18.85 -26.05 -49.54
C LEU A 5 18.69 -24.60 -49.06
N TRP A 6 17.70 -23.86 -49.56
CA TRP A 6 17.47 -22.46 -49.19
C TRP A 6 16.24 -22.24 -48.28
N GLY A 7 15.62 -23.32 -47.80
CA GLY A 7 14.40 -23.25 -46.98
C GLY A 7 14.60 -23.34 -45.46
N LEU A 8 15.83 -23.55 -44.97
CA LEU A 8 16.10 -23.86 -43.56
C LEU A 8 16.88 -22.77 -42.79
N SER A 9 16.89 -21.52 -43.25
CA SER A 9 17.68 -20.43 -42.63
C SER A 9 16.87 -19.23 -42.12
N VAL A 10 15.53 -19.29 -42.08
CA VAL A 10 14.69 -18.14 -41.69
C VAL A 10 14.01 -18.32 -40.31
N LEU A 11 14.23 -19.44 -39.62
CA LEU A 11 13.48 -19.77 -38.41
C LEU A 11 14.21 -19.57 -37.07
N SER A 12 15.21 -18.68 -36.98
CA SER A 12 16.05 -18.59 -35.75
C SER A 12 16.28 -17.20 -35.16
N SER A 13 15.54 -16.15 -35.54
CA SER A 13 15.82 -14.79 -35.02
C SER A 13 14.66 -13.96 -34.48
N VAL A 14 13.45 -14.51 -34.26
CA VAL A 14 12.29 -13.67 -33.86
C VAL A 14 11.50 -14.18 -32.65
N VAL A 15 12.16 -14.79 -31.66
CA VAL A 15 11.50 -15.01 -30.35
C VAL A 15 12.48 -14.78 -29.18
N THR A 16 13.06 -13.59 -29.10
CA THR A 16 13.54 -13.04 -27.83
C THR A 16 12.80 -11.74 -27.56
N LEU A 17 11.48 -11.86 -27.38
CA LEU A 17 10.70 -10.77 -26.80
C LEU A 17 11.29 -10.45 -25.42
N PRO A 18 11.61 -9.16 -25.15
CA PRO A 18 12.25 -8.78 -23.91
C PRO A 18 11.26 -8.97 -22.76
N LEU A 19 11.50 -9.99 -21.93
CA LEU A 19 10.87 -10.21 -20.62
C LEU A 19 11.33 -9.16 -19.58
N ILE A 20 11.49 -7.90 -19.99
CA ILE A 20 12.04 -6.83 -19.16
C ILE A 20 10.94 -5.80 -18.88
N ALA A 21 9.85 -6.23 -18.23
CA ALA A 21 8.83 -5.30 -17.76
C ALA A 21 8.04 -5.85 -16.57
N ALA A 22 8.71 -6.27 -15.49
CA ALA A 22 8.03 -6.56 -14.22
C ALA A 22 8.87 -6.24 -12.97
N SER A 23 9.77 -5.26 -13.02
CA SER A 23 10.52 -4.79 -11.83
C SER A 23 10.26 -3.32 -11.48
N CYS A 24 9.20 -2.72 -12.01
CA CYS A 24 8.65 -1.53 -11.36
C CYS A 24 8.04 -1.99 -10.04
N GLY A 25 8.80 -1.86 -8.96
CA GLY A 25 8.42 -2.19 -7.59
C GLY A 25 7.12 -1.50 -7.20
N LYS A 26 5.99 -2.13 -7.55
CA LYS A 26 4.68 -1.72 -7.08
C LYS A 26 4.70 -1.87 -5.58
N SER A 27 4.51 -0.76 -4.88
CA SER A 27 4.27 -0.80 -3.45
C SER A 27 3.16 -1.80 -3.17
N LYS A 28 3.29 -2.57 -2.09
CA LYS A 28 2.25 -3.51 -1.64
C LYS A 28 0.93 -2.80 -1.34
N TYR A 29 0.97 -1.48 -1.15
CA TYR A 29 -0.17 -0.63 -0.91
C TYR A 29 -0.48 0.26 -2.11
N THR A 30 -1.74 0.62 -2.22
CA THR A 30 -2.28 1.53 -3.23
C THR A 30 -2.39 2.97 -2.73
N HIS A 31 -2.29 3.20 -1.43
CA HIS A 31 -2.32 4.55 -0.86
C HIS A 31 -1.15 5.42 -1.39
N PRO A 32 -1.41 6.68 -1.82
CA PRO A 32 -0.38 7.55 -2.41
C PRO A 32 0.77 7.88 -1.45
N ASN A 33 0.47 8.03 -0.16
CA ASN A 33 1.47 8.28 0.89
C ASN A 33 2.06 6.99 1.50
N ALA A 34 1.89 5.83 0.87
CA ALA A 34 2.48 4.59 1.36
C ALA A 34 4.02 4.62 1.27
N PRO A 35 4.74 4.05 2.25
CA PRO A 35 6.19 4.00 2.19
C PRO A 35 6.66 3.07 1.07
N LYS A 36 7.75 3.45 0.41
CA LYS A 36 8.38 2.66 -0.66
C LYS A 36 9.22 1.51 -0.13
N VAL A 37 9.83 1.70 1.03
CA VAL A 37 10.66 0.71 1.72
C VAL A 37 10.05 0.47 3.09
N PRO A 38 9.57 -0.74 3.39
CA PRO A 38 8.99 -1.04 4.69
C PRO A 38 10.06 -1.00 5.79
N VAL A 39 9.69 -0.54 6.99
CA VAL A 39 10.54 -0.61 8.20
C VAL A 39 9.97 -1.52 9.27
N ALA A 40 8.71 -1.94 9.13
CA ALA A 40 8.07 -2.83 10.08
C ALA A 40 7.72 -4.19 9.45
N ASN A 41 7.92 -5.26 10.22
CA ASN A 41 7.40 -6.58 9.90
C ASN A 41 6.05 -6.77 10.59
N ILE A 42 4.98 -6.29 9.94
CA ILE A 42 3.63 -6.33 10.48
C ILE A 42 3.06 -7.75 10.33
N LYS A 43 2.67 -8.34 11.47
CA LYS A 43 1.91 -9.59 11.50
C LYS A 43 0.42 -9.27 11.52
N LEU A 44 -0.33 -9.92 10.63
CA LEU A 44 -1.78 -9.82 10.62
C LEU A 44 -2.38 -10.55 11.82
N ASN A 45 -3.50 -10.03 12.31
CA ASN A 45 -4.26 -10.64 13.39
C ASN A 45 -5.66 -10.97 12.86
N GLU A 46 -5.97 -12.27 12.79
CA GLU A 46 -7.27 -12.75 12.29
C GLU A 46 -8.44 -12.28 13.17
N ASP A 47 -8.22 -11.99 14.46
CA ASP A 47 -9.25 -11.44 15.34
C ASP A 47 -9.69 -10.02 14.95
N LEU A 48 -8.86 -9.32 14.16
CA LEU A 48 -9.12 -7.97 13.64
C LEU A 48 -9.65 -8.01 12.20
N LYS A 49 -9.95 -9.19 11.68
CA LYS A 49 -10.46 -9.35 10.31
C LYS A 49 -11.96 -9.09 10.31
N LEU A 50 -12.35 -8.11 9.52
CA LEU A 50 -13.73 -7.73 9.31
C LEU A 50 -14.37 -8.65 8.28
N THR A 51 -15.65 -8.91 8.47
CA THR A 51 -16.50 -9.45 7.41
C THR A 51 -16.64 -8.43 6.27
N ALA A 52 -17.02 -8.91 5.08
CA ALA A 52 -17.20 -8.03 3.93
C ALA A 52 -18.27 -6.94 4.18
N ASP A 53 -19.30 -7.25 4.97
CA ASP A 53 -20.37 -6.30 5.28
C ASP A 53 -19.93 -5.26 6.31
N GLU A 54 -19.13 -5.64 7.31
CA GLU A 54 -18.52 -4.69 8.26
C GLU A 54 -17.57 -3.73 7.53
N ALA A 55 -16.70 -4.26 6.66
CA ALA A 55 -15.75 -3.45 5.90
C ALA A 55 -16.44 -2.40 5.01
N LYS A 56 -17.59 -2.74 4.40
CA LYS A 56 -18.38 -1.81 3.58
C LYS A 56 -19.13 -0.78 4.42
N ASN A 57 -19.69 -1.20 5.55
CA ASN A 57 -20.59 -0.38 6.37
C ASN A 57 -19.90 0.26 7.59
N LEU A 58 -18.57 0.28 7.63
CA LEU A 58 -17.79 0.91 8.70
C LEU A 58 -18.32 2.32 9.01
N PRO A 59 -18.85 2.57 10.23
CA PRO A 59 -19.45 3.86 10.58
C PRO A 59 -18.41 4.96 10.78
N TYR A 60 -17.13 4.60 10.90
CA TYR A 60 -16.05 5.52 11.23
C TYR A 60 -14.90 5.43 10.22
N LYS A 61 -13.99 6.41 10.30
CA LYS A 61 -12.74 6.44 9.54
C LYS A 61 -11.55 6.28 10.48
N TYR A 62 -10.54 5.53 10.04
CA TYR A 62 -9.27 5.37 10.74
C TYR A 62 -8.27 6.41 10.23
N ILE A 63 -7.98 7.42 11.05
CA ILE A 63 -7.06 8.49 10.66
C ILE A 63 -5.85 8.44 11.59
N MET A 64 -4.66 8.29 10.99
CA MET A 64 -3.39 8.45 11.68
C MET A 64 -3.02 9.92 11.73
N ILE A 65 -2.83 10.46 12.93
CA ILE A 65 -2.36 11.82 13.14
C ILE A 65 -0.97 11.76 13.75
N THR A 66 -0.03 12.47 13.15
CA THR A 66 1.32 12.66 13.70
C THR A 66 1.43 14.02 14.38
N ASP A 67 2.11 14.05 15.53
CA ASP A 67 2.47 15.26 16.26
C ASP A 67 3.56 16.10 15.56
N GLY A 68 4.36 15.45 14.72
CA GLY A 68 5.40 16.04 13.90
C GLY A 68 6.10 14.99 13.03
N ALA A 69 7.18 15.41 12.38
CA ALA A 69 7.99 14.59 11.47
C ALA A 69 7.24 13.97 10.28
N ALA A 70 7.97 13.28 9.40
CA ALA A 70 7.43 12.73 8.16
C ALA A 70 6.91 11.30 8.35
N LEU A 71 5.92 10.90 7.56
CA LEU A 71 5.41 9.52 7.54
C LEU A 71 6.42 8.48 7.03
N ASN A 72 7.54 8.92 6.46
CA ASN A 72 8.62 8.08 5.98
C ASN A 72 9.91 8.30 6.80
N ASP A 73 9.76 8.59 8.10
CA ASP A 73 10.85 8.80 9.06
C ASP A 73 11.71 7.57 9.34
N LYS A 74 11.42 6.43 8.71
CA LYS A 74 12.08 5.13 8.92
C LYS A 74 12.02 4.64 10.37
N SER A 75 11.08 5.13 11.16
CA SER A 75 10.95 4.78 12.57
C SER A 75 9.47 4.71 12.98
N PHE A 76 9.07 5.47 13.99
CA PHE A 76 7.81 5.34 14.68
C PHE A 76 6.60 5.70 13.80
N ASN A 77 6.62 6.85 13.12
CA ASN A 77 5.48 7.26 12.30
C ASN A 77 5.33 6.32 11.10
N GLN A 78 6.44 5.95 10.47
CA GLN A 78 6.39 5.03 9.35
C GLN A 78 5.87 3.64 9.75
N SER A 79 6.34 3.07 10.87
CA SER A 79 5.88 1.75 11.32
C SER A 79 4.39 1.73 11.69
N THR A 80 3.88 2.80 12.31
CA THR A 80 2.46 2.94 12.65
C THR A 80 1.61 3.08 11.39
N TRP A 81 2.08 3.89 10.43
CA TRP A 81 1.41 4.05 9.14
C TRP A 81 1.38 2.73 8.34
N GLU A 82 2.47 1.98 8.35
CA GLU A 82 2.52 0.63 7.76
C GLU A 82 1.52 -0.31 8.43
N GLY A 83 1.38 -0.27 9.76
CA GLY A 83 0.38 -1.07 10.48
C GLY A 83 -1.04 -0.79 10.02
N LEU A 84 -1.43 0.50 9.95
CA LEU A 84 -2.74 0.90 9.46
C LEU A 84 -2.97 0.46 8.01
N LEU A 85 -1.97 0.60 7.14
CA LEU A 85 -2.08 0.14 5.75
C LEU A 85 -2.22 -1.38 5.61
N HIS A 86 -1.54 -2.18 6.44
CA HIS A 86 -1.75 -3.65 6.43
C HIS A 86 -3.17 -4.00 6.87
N PHE A 87 -3.64 -3.41 7.96
CA PHE A 87 -5.00 -3.64 8.45
C PHE A 87 -6.03 -3.23 7.39
N ALA A 88 -5.93 -2.02 6.84
CA ALA A 88 -6.94 -1.47 5.96
C ALA A 88 -6.90 -2.07 4.56
N GLU A 89 -5.74 -2.07 3.89
CA GLU A 89 -5.66 -2.49 2.48
C GLU A 89 -5.41 -3.99 2.31
N LEU A 90 -4.57 -4.59 3.16
CA LEU A 90 -4.14 -5.97 2.96
C LEU A 90 -5.10 -6.96 3.60
N GLN A 91 -5.47 -6.74 4.87
CA GLN A 91 -6.35 -7.63 5.62
C GLN A 91 -7.82 -7.40 5.30
N ASN A 92 -8.31 -6.15 5.42
CA ASN A 92 -9.74 -5.85 5.42
C ASN A 92 -10.29 -5.25 4.12
N LYS A 93 -9.44 -4.96 3.12
CA LYS A 93 -9.84 -4.41 1.81
C LYS A 93 -10.76 -3.19 1.93
N LEU A 94 -10.48 -2.33 2.90
CA LEU A 94 -11.31 -1.17 3.20
C LEU A 94 -11.35 -0.19 2.01
N PRO A 95 -12.51 0.44 1.74
CA PRO A 95 -12.57 1.55 0.80
C PRO A 95 -11.59 2.67 1.17
N ARG A 96 -10.99 3.28 0.15
CA ARG A 96 -9.90 4.27 0.32
C ARG A 96 -10.27 5.48 1.17
N ASP A 97 -11.55 5.83 1.23
CA ASP A 97 -12.09 6.96 2.00
C ASP A 97 -12.33 6.64 3.49
N LYS A 98 -12.16 5.37 3.90
CA LYS A 98 -12.31 4.90 5.29
C LYS A 98 -11.03 4.98 6.11
N PHE A 99 -9.89 5.29 5.49
CA PHE A 99 -8.64 5.44 6.22
C PHE A 99 -7.72 6.47 5.57
N GLY A 100 -6.81 7.00 6.37
CA GLY A 100 -5.85 7.97 5.89
C GLY A 100 -4.93 8.47 6.99
N THR A 101 -4.27 9.57 6.69
CA THR A 101 -3.30 10.20 7.56
C THR A 101 -3.38 11.69 7.41
N VAL A 102 -3.15 12.40 8.50
CA VAL A 102 -3.01 13.85 8.52
C VAL A 102 -1.70 14.17 9.26
N PHE A 103 -0.86 14.97 8.63
CA PHE A 103 0.47 15.36 9.11
C PHE A 103 0.61 16.88 9.01
N ASN A 104 1.55 17.47 9.76
CA ASN A 104 1.74 18.92 9.87
C ASN A 104 0.49 19.68 10.35
N ILE A 105 -0.21 19.12 11.33
CA ILE A 105 -1.42 19.75 11.87
C ILE A 105 -1.01 20.86 12.83
N LYS A 106 -1.41 22.10 12.53
CA LYS A 106 -1.55 23.10 13.59
C LYS A 106 -2.69 22.62 14.49
N TRP A 107 -2.40 22.30 15.74
CA TRP A 107 -3.27 21.67 16.77
C TRP A 107 -4.75 22.12 16.85
N GLN A 108 -5.12 23.24 16.24
CA GLN A 108 -6.45 23.84 16.28
C GLN A 108 -7.53 23.15 15.42
N ILE A 109 -7.22 22.11 14.61
CA ILE A 109 -8.14 21.60 13.57
C ILE A 109 -8.87 20.29 13.96
N LEU A 110 -8.46 19.58 15.01
CA LEU A 110 -8.85 18.17 15.19
C LEU A 110 -10.19 17.88 15.88
N VAL A 111 -10.85 18.87 16.50
CA VAL A 111 -11.89 18.60 17.50
C VAL A 111 -13.33 18.64 16.95
N LYS A 112 -13.57 18.33 15.67
CA LYS A 112 -14.93 18.51 15.08
C LYS A 112 -15.58 17.31 14.40
N ASN A 113 -14.91 16.17 14.26
CA ASN A 113 -15.48 15.04 13.53
C ASN A 113 -15.26 13.73 14.30
N HIS A 114 -16.32 12.94 14.42
CA HIS A 114 -16.36 11.64 15.08
C HIS A 114 -15.45 10.62 14.37
N TYR A 115 -14.16 10.69 14.63
CA TYR A 115 -13.17 9.75 14.12
C TYR A 115 -12.76 8.77 15.22
N ASN A 116 -12.56 7.51 14.86
CA ASN A 116 -11.71 6.64 15.67
C ASN A 116 -10.27 7.02 15.32
N ILE A 117 -9.72 7.92 16.13
CA ILE A 117 -8.40 8.50 15.90
C ILE A 117 -7.35 7.53 16.41
N ILE A 118 -6.40 7.16 15.55
CA ILE A 118 -5.13 6.59 15.99
C ILE A 118 -4.18 7.78 16.12
N ILE A 119 -4.03 8.29 17.34
CA ILE A 119 -3.01 9.29 17.65
C ILE A 119 -1.71 8.54 17.85
N SER A 120 -0.74 8.77 16.98
CA SER A 120 0.65 8.38 17.26
C SER A 120 1.39 9.64 17.70
N GLY A 121 1.59 9.77 19.00
CA GLY A 121 2.37 10.85 19.60
C GLY A 121 2.71 10.52 21.04
N PHE A 122 3.99 10.61 21.37
CA PHE A 122 4.49 10.77 22.74
C PHE A 122 5.18 12.12 22.79
#